data_AF-A0A653CCH6-F1
#
_entry.id   AF-A0A653CCH6-F1
#
_cell.length_a   1.000
_cell.length_b   1.000
_cell.length_c   1.000
_cell.angle_alpha   90.00
_cell.angle_beta   90.00
_cell.angle_gamma   90.00
#
_symmetry.space_group_name_H-M   'P 1'
#
loop_
_entity.id
_entity.type
_entity.pdbx_description
1 polymer ?
#
loop_
_entity_poly.entity_id
_entity_poly.type
_entity_poly.pdbx_seq_one_letter_code
_entity_poly.pdbx_strand_id
1 'polypeptide(L)'
;VLWFSVDTSFCLLTVRLPIDLLSPVVLFVLKMFKKFDEKESVSGVLQLKSSVQKAIRTKLLDSYPHLENYIDIVLPKKDSLRIIKCHDHIEIIVNTAGELLFFRHREGQWMPTLRLFHKYPFFLPMQQVDKGAIRFVLSGANIMCPGLTSPGAKMTVVPKDTIVVNINTIFTVDG
;
A
#
# COMPACT_ATOMS: atom_id res chain seq x y z
N VAL A 1 18.29 6.94 12.50
CA VAL A 1 17.80 5.53 12.53
C VAL A 1 16.80 5.44 11.40
N LEU A 2 17.16 4.82 10.28
CA LEU A 2 16.28 4.68 9.11
C LEU A 2 15.19 3.63 9.45
N TRP A 3 13.93 3.98 9.20
CA TRP A 3 12.76 3.12 9.38
C TRP A 3 12.11 2.88 8.01
N PHE A 4 11.55 1.70 7.77
CA PHE A 4 10.81 1.39 6.55
C PHE A 4 9.38 0.95 6.94
N SER A 5 8.36 1.56 6.33
CA SER A 5 6.97 1.57 6.82
C SER A 5 6.07 0.58 6.10
N VAL A 6 5.63 -0.48 6.81
CA VAL A 6 5.17 -1.78 6.27
C VAL A 6 3.65 -1.95 6.19
N ASP A 7 3.15 -2.44 5.05
CA ASP A 7 1.74 -2.78 4.79
C ASP A 7 1.55 -4.29 4.57
N THR A 8 1.25 -5.01 5.66
CA THR A 8 0.80 -6.40 5.60
C THR A 8 -0.49 -6.56 6.39
N SER A 9 -1.56 -6.92 5.69
CA SER A 9 -2.80 -7.40 6.28
C SER A 9 -2.60 -8.81 6.85
N PHE A 10 -2.39 -8.95 8.18
CA PHE A 10 -3.00 -9.97 9.08
C PHE A 10 -2.41 -9.97 10.51
N CYS A 11 -3.29 -9.88 11.52
CA CYS A 11 -3.14 -10.30 12.94
C CYS A 11 -2.26 -9.54 13.96
N LEU A 12 -2.86 -9.34 15.15
CA LEU A 12 -2.39 -8.73 16.41
C LEU A 12 -1.04 -9.27 16.92
N LEU A 13 -0.17 -8.47 17.56
CA LEU A 13 -0.25 -8.14 18.99
C LEU A 13 0.66 -6.95 19.38
N THR A 14 0.34 -6.34 20.52
CA THR A 14 0.93 -5.17 21.21
C THR A 14 2.38 -5.32 21.64
N VAL A 15 3.24 -4.30 21.41
CA VAL A 15 4.31 -3.88 22.36
C VAL A 15 4.56 -2.36 22.23
N ARG A 16 4.54 -1.70 23.40
CA ARG A 16 4.79 -0.28 23.73
C ARG A 16 6.27 0.07 23.54
N LEU A 17 6.63 1.14 22.82
CA LEU A 17 7.93 1.86 22.91
C LEU A 17 7.80 3.28 22.26
N PRO A 18 8.70 4.25 22.54
CA PRO A 18 8.41 5.63 22.98
C PRO A 18 8.03 6.62 21.85
N ILE A 19 7.38 7.71 22.26
CA ILE A 19 6.45 8.56 21.50
C ILE A 19 7.10 9.71 20.72
N ASP A 20 8.40 9.96 20.82
CA ASP A 20 8.93 11.28 20.46
C ASP A 20 9.72 11.30 19.14
N LEU A 21 9.03 11.08 18.01
CA LEU A 21 9.26 11.71 16.69
C LEU A 21 8.34 11.15 15.57
N LEU A 22 7.20 10.53 15.89
CA LEU A 22 6.27 10.08 14.86
C LEU A 22 5.49 11.28 14.30
N SER A 23 5.72 11.60 13.02
CA SER A 23 4.74 12.42 12.31
C SER A 23 3.37 11.71 12.37
N PRO A 24 2.24 12.44 12.42
CA PRO A 24 0.90 11.85 12.54
C PRO A 24 0.50 10.95 11.35
N VAL A 25 1.33 10.88 10.30
CA VAL A 25 1.19 9.95 9.17
C VAL A 25 1.76 8.55 9.51
N VAL A 26 2.82 8.49 10.34
CA VAL A 26 3.64 7.30 10.63
C VAL A 26 2.95 6.31 11.58
N LEU A 27 2.11 6.78 12.51
CA LEU A 27 1.32 5.91 13.40
C LEU A 27 0.04 5.39 12.71
N PHE A 28 -0.31 5.96 11.57
CA PHE A 28 -1.65 5.87 11.00
C PHE A 28 -1.82 4.70 10.03
N VAL A 29 -0.81 4.40 9.21
CA VAL A 29 -0.90 3.39 8.14
C VAL A 29 -0.98 1.95 8.69
N LEU A 30 -0.24 1.65 9.77
CA LEU A 30 -0.21 0.32 10.42
C LEU A 30 -1.56 -0.13 11.02
N LYS A 31 -2.51 0.79 11.17
CA LYS A 31 -3.82 0.55 11.79
C LYS A 31 -4.94 0.35 10.77
N MET A 32 -4.69 0.64 9.49
CA MET A 32 -5.73 0.85 8.47
C MET A 32 -6.62 -0.37 8.20
N PHE A 33 -6.07 -1.60 8.17
CA PHE A 33 -6.85 -2.80 7.84
C PHE A 33 -6.83 -3.93 8.89
N LYS A 34 -6.05 -3.77 9.97
CA LYS A 34 -5.87 -4.82 10.99
C LYS A 34 -7.15 -5.17 11.77
N LYS A 35 -8.10 -4.23 11.83
CA LYS A 35 -9.44 -4.40 12.45
C LYS A 35 -10.56 -4.16 11.45
N PHE A 36 -10.27 -4.22 10.15
CA PHE A 36 -11.25 -3.93 9.12
C PHE A 36 -12.20 -5.11 8.95
N ASP A 37 -13.48 -4.88 9.19
CA ASP A 37 -14.56 -5.80 8.88
C ASP A 37 -15.36 -5.23 7.70
N GLU A 38 -15.54 -6.01 6.63
CA GLU A 38 -16.23 -5.59 5.41
C GLU A 38 -17.64 -5.06 5.69
N LYS A 39 -18.32 -5.58 6.73
CA LYS A 39 -19.70 -5.21 7.05
C LYS A 39 -19.81 -3.97 7.91
N GLU A 40 -18.82 -3.68 8.74
CA GLU A 40 -18.84 -2.56 9.69
C GLU A 40 -17.97 -1.40 9.24
N SER A 41 -16.97 -1.64 8.39
CA SER A 41 -15.93 -0.65 8.08
C SER A 41 -16.18 0.12 6.78
N VAL A 42 -17.22 -0.23 6.02
CA VAL A 42 -17.61 0.44 4.78
C VAL A 42 -18.65 1.51 5.07
N SER A 43 -18.27 2.77 4.89
CA SER A 43 -19.14 3.93 5.13
C SER A 43 -20.00 4.28 3.92
N GLY A 44 -19.55 3.93 2.70
CA GLY A 44 -20.34 4.11 1.50
C GLY A 44 -19.59 3.76 0.22
N VAL A 45 -20.32 3.66 -0.88
CA VAL A 45 -19.76 3.38 -2.20
C VAL A 45 -20.11 4.52 -3.15
N LEU A 46 -19.09 5.09 -3.79
CA LEU A 46 -19.20 6.17 -4.75
C LEU A 46 -18.86 5.66 -6.15
N GLN A 47 -19.77 5.83 -7.11
CA GLN A 47 -19.46 5.56 -8.50
C GLN A 47 -18.61 6.70 -9.08
N LEU A 48 -17.48 6.36 -9.70
CA LEU A 48 -16.58 7.35 -10.28
C LEU A 48 -17.14 7.92 -11.59
N LYS A 49 -17.14 9.25 -11.69
CA LYS A 49 -17.36 9.97 -12.94
C LYS A 49 -16.12 9.88 -13.83
N SER A 50 -16.32 9.91 -15.14
CA SER A 50 -15.24 9.78 -16.14
C SER A 50 -14.14 10.84 -16.00
N SER A 51 -14.46 12.05 -15.55
CA SER A 51 -13.48 13.11 -15.27
C SER A 51 -12.53 12.76 -14.12
N VAL A 52 -13.08 12.27 -13.00
CA VAL A 52 -12.31 11.86 -11.82
C VAL A 52 -11.43 10.65 -12.14
N GLN A 53 -11.95 9.71 -12.92
CA GLN A 53 -11.19 8.54 -13.37
C GLN A 53 -9.96 8.93 -14.20
N LYS A 54 -10.07 9.93 -15.09
CA LYS A 54 -8.93 10.47 -15.85
C LYS A 54 -7.89 11.12 -14.93
N ALA A 55 -8.35 11.89 -13.93
CA ALA A 55 -7.46 12.50 -12.95
C ALA A 55 -6.69 11.46 -12.12
N ILE A 56 -7.36 10.39 -11.68
CA ILE A 56 -6.72 9.29 -10.95
C ILE A 56 -5.69 8.56 -11.83
N ARG A 57 -6.03 8.26 -13.10
CA ARG A 57 -5.08 7.64 -14.02
C ARG A 57 -3.80 8.47 -14.18
N THR A 58 -3.94 9.78 -14.31
CA THR A 58 -2.77 10.68 -14.44
C THR A 58 -1.89 10.58 -13.20
N LYS A 59 -2.47 10.70 -11.99
CA LYS A 59 -1.73 10.54 -10.73
C LYS A 59 -1.05 9.19 -10.56
N LEU A 60 -1.67 8.12 -11.05
CA LEU A 60 -1.12 6.77 -11.00
C LEU A 60 0.06 6.61 -11.96
N LEU A 61 0.01 7.19 -13.16
CA LEU A 61 1.12 7.18 -14.11
C LEU A 61 2.30 8.02 -13.61
N ASP A 62 2.03 9.15 -12.96
CA ASP A 62 3.06 9.97 -12.32
C ASP A 62 3.78 9.18 -11.20
N SER A 63 3.03 8.37 -10.45
CA SER A 63 3.57 7.54 -9.35
C SER A 63 4.25 6.26 -9.83
N TYR A 64 3.70 5.64 -10.88
CA TYR A 64 4.09 4.31 -11.36
C TYR A 64 4.26 4.34 -12.89
N PRO A 65 5.37 4.89 -13.40
CA PRO A 65 5.59 5.04 -14.85
C PRO A 65 5.62 3.68 -15.57
N HIS A 66 6.11 2.63 -14.91
CA HIS A 66 6.14 1.27 -15.45
C HIS A 66 4.75 0.65 -15.68
N LEU A 67 3.69 1.27 -15.14
CA LEU A 67 2.31 0.80 -15.30
C LEU A 67 1.67 1.31 -16.60
N GLU A 68 2.30 2.23 -17.33
CA GLU A 68 1.73 2.88 -18.53
C GLU A 68 1.17 1.88 -19.55
N ASN A 69 1.93 0.82 -19.85
CA ASN A 69 1.51 -0.19 -20.83
C ASN A 69 0.36 -1.10 -20.35
N TYR A 70 0.09 -1.14 -19.05
CA TYR A 70 -0.89 -2.03 -18.43
C TYR A 70 -2.07 -1.28 -17.79
N ILE A 71 -2.02 0.05 -17.74
CA ILE A 71 -3.04 0.87 -17.07
C ILE A 71 -4.42 0.73 -17.72
N ASP A 72 -4.49 0.52 -19.03
CA ASP A 72 -5.76 0.32 -19.74
C ASP A 72 -6.38 -1.07 -19.44
N ILE A 73 -5.56 -2.03 -19.00
CA ILE A 73 -6.02 -3.35 -18.53
C ILE A 73 -6.46 -3.27 -17.06
N VAL A 74 -5.68 -2.58 -16.22
CA VAL A 74 -5.96 -2.45 -14.78
C VAL A 74 -7.16 -1.52 -14.53
N LEU A 75 -7.23 -0.40 -15.25
CA LEU A 75 -8.30 0.59 -15.17
C LEU A 75 -8.83 0.86 -16.58
N PRO A 76 -9.79 0.07 -17.08
CA PRO A 76 -10.32 0.25 -18.44
C PRO A 76 -11.15 1.53 -18.57
N LYS A 77 -11.01 2.25 -19.69
CA LYS A 77 -11.68 3.55 -19.94
C LYS A 77 -13.20 3.48 -19.99
N LYS A 78 -13.74 2.32 -20.36
CA LYS A 78 -15.18 2.07 -20.48
C LYS A 78 -15.80 1.49 -19.20
N ASP A 79 -14.98 1.09 -18.23
CA ASP A 79 -15.46 0.41 -17.04
C ASP A 79 -15.88 1.43 -15.96
N SER A 80 -17.02 1.13 -15.32
CA SER A 80 -17.59 1.95 -14.26
C SER A 80 -16.92 1.62 -12.92
N LEU A 81 -15.80 2.28 -12.64
CA LEU A 81 -15.09 2.12 -11.38
C LEU A 81 -15.88 2.68 -10.21
N ARG A 82 -15.72 2.05 -9.04
CA ARG A 82 -16.32 2.50 -7.78
C ARG A 82 -15.21 2.79 -6.77
N ILE A 83 -15.42 3.79 -5.94
CA ILE A 83 -14.62 4.04 -4.74
C ILE A 83 -15.44 3.59 -3.54
N ILE A 84 -14.91 2.63 -2.79
CA ILE A 84 -15.41 2.27 -1.48
C ILE A 84 -14.76 3.24 -0.49
N LYS A 85 -15.59 3.99 0.22
CA LYS A 85 -15.18 4.81 1.36
C LYS A 85 -15.32 3.96 2.61
N CYS A 86 -14.26 3.96 3.40
CA CYS A 86 -14.16 3.22 4.63
C CYS A 86 -14.06 4.18 5.82
N HIS A 87 -14.16 3.65 7.04
CA HIS A 87 -13.76 4.39 8.23
C HIS A 87 -12.26 4.75 8.17
N ASP A 88 -11.84 5.71 9.00
CA ASP A 88 -10.48 6.27 9.01
C ASP A 88 -10.06 6.97 7.70
N HIS A 89 -11.01 7.49 6.92
CA HIS A 89 -10.75 8.22 5.67
C HIS A 89 -9.96 7.41 4.63
N ILE A 90 -10.18 6.10 4.61
CA ILE A 90 -9.59 5.21 3.63
C ILE A 90 -10.51 5.14 2.42
N GLU A 91 -9.94 5.22 1.23
CA GLU A 91 -10.66 5.09 -0.03
C GLU A 91 -10.04 4.00 -0.88
N ILE A 92 -10.86 3.08 -1.38
CA ILE A 92 -10.40 1.92 -2.16
C ILE A 92 -11.09 1.93 -3.52
N ILE A 93 -10.32 1.85 -4.60
CA ILE A 93 -10.81 1.73 -5.96
C ILE A 93 -11.10 0.26 -6.25
N VAL A 94 -12.33 0.00 -6.69
CA VAL A 94 -12.84 -1.32 -6.99
C VAL A 94 -13.42 -1.36 -8.39
N ASN A 95 -13.10 -2.41 -9.12
CA ASN A 95 -13.66 -2.61 -10.46
C ASN A 95 -15.08 -3.20 -10.42
N THR A 96 -15.77 -3.21 -11.56
CA THR A 96 -17.08 -3.87 -11.72
C THR A 96 -16.99 -5.38 -11.41
N ALA A 97 -15.84 -5.99 -11.69
CA ALA A 97 -15.52 -7.38 -11.34
C ALA A 97 -15.32 -7.64 -9.82
N GLY A 98 -15.35 -6.60 -8.98
CA GLY A 98 -15.12 -6.72 -7.54
C GLY A 98 -13.65 -6.81 -7.13
N GLU A 99 -12.72 -6.63 -8.08
CA GLU A 99 -11.28 -6.59 -7.78
C GLU A 99 -10.88 -5.25 -7.12
N LEU A 100 -10.17 -5.33 -5.99
CA LEU A 100 -9.59 -4.17 -5.30
C LEU A 100 -8.25 -3.80 -5.96
N LEU A 101 -8.15 -2.59 -6.50
CA LEU A 101 -7.01 -2.19 -7.33
C LEU A 101 -6.00 -1.34 -6.53
N PHE A 102 -6.45 -0.17 -6.08
CA PHE A 102 -5.64 0.79 -5.35
C PHE A 102 -6.42 1.29 -4.14
N PHE A 103 -5.71 1.67 -3.10
CA PHE A 103 -6.28 2.37 -1.95
C PHE A 103 -5.47 3.64 -1.67
N ARG A 104 -6.09 4.60 -1.01
CA ARG A 104 -5.40 5.75 -0.45
C ARG A 104 -5.95 6.03 0.92
N HIS A 105 -5.14 6.70 1.72
CA HIS A 105 -5.57 7.27 2.98
C HIS A 105 -5.64 8.79 2.86
N ARG A 106 -6.82 9.37 3.15
CA ARG A 106 -7.11 10.80 2.98
C ARG A 106 -6.72 11.29 1.59
N GLU A 107 -5.76 12.21 1.51
CA GLU A 107 -5.24 12.80 0.27
C GLU A 107 -3.81 12.31 -0.05
N GLY A 108 -3.40 11.18 0.54
CA GLY A 108 -2.11 10.56 0.26
C GLY A 108 -2.00 9.98 -1.14
N GLN A 109 -0.82 9.43 -1.42
CA GLN A 109 -0.53 8.73 -2.66
C GLN A 109 -1.37 7.45 -2.79
N TRP A 110 -1.74 7.10 -4.02
CA TRP A 110 -2.42 5.83 -4.29
C TRP A 110 -1.45 4.66 -4.14
N MET A 111 -1.79 3.75 -3.25
CA MET A 111 -1.06 2.51 -2.99
C MET A 111 -1.78 1.34 -3.68
N PRO A 112 -1.07 0.44 -4.37
CA PRO A 112 -1.66 -0.73 -5.00
C PRO A 112 -2.01 -1.78 -3.95
N THR A 113 -2.98 -2.64 -4.24
CA THR A 113 -3.21 -3.83 -3.40
C THR A 113 -2.17 -4.91 -3.67
N LEU A 114 -1.92 -5.77 -2.68
CA LEU A 114 -1.01 -6.90 -2.86
C LEU A 114 -1.46 -7.85 -3.98
N ARG A 115 -2.78 -8.03 -4.15
CA ARG A 115 -3.35 -8.82 -5.25
C ARG A 115 -3.01 -8.24 -6.62
N LEU A 116 -3.06 -6.91 -6.76
CA LEU A 116 -2.67 -6.24 -8.00
C LEU A 116 -1.18 -6.42 -8.27
N PHE A 117 -0.34 -6.28 -7.24
CA PHE A 117 1.10 -6.50 -7.35
C PHE A 117 1.46 -7.93 -7.74
N HIS A 118 0.81 -8.94 -7.15
CA HIS A 118 1.05 -10.35 -7.51
C HIS A 118 0.73 -10.65 -8.98
N LYS A 119 -0.20 -9.92 -9.59
CA LYS A 119 -0.51 -10.02 -11.03
C LYS A 119 0.51 -9.32 -11.90
N TYR A 120 1.09 -8.22 -11.41
CA TYR A 120 2.06 -7.39 -12.14
C TYR A 120 3.25 -7.04 -11.23
N PRO A 121 4.23 -7.93 -11.04
CA PRO A 121 5.31 -7.71 -10.07
C PRO A 121 6.35 -6.68 -10.54
N PHE A 122 6.29 -6.22 -11.80
CA PHE A 122 7.33 -5.39 -12.42
C PHE A 122 7.19 -3.89 -12.17
N PHE A 123 6.03 -3.40 -11.72
CA PHE A 123 5.80 -1.95 -11.63
C PHE A 123 6.27 -1.34 -10.30
N LEU A 124 6.71 -2.16 -9.33
CA LEU A 124 7.26 -1.69 -8.06
C LEU A 124 8.63 -2.31 -7.78
N PRO A 125 9.55 -1.54 -7.18
CA PRO A 125 10.83 -2.05 -6.72
C PRO A 125 10.66 -3.03 -5.57
N MET A 126 11.32 -4.19 -5.68
CA MET A 126 11.27 -5.24 -4.68
C MET A 126 12.37 -5.05 -3.61
N GLN A 127 12.02 -5.30 -2.35
CA GLN A 127 12.91 -5.31 -1.19
C GLN A 127 12.77 -6.65 -0.48
N GLN A 128 13.88 -7.39 -0.38
CA GLN A 128 13.90 -8.68 0.28
C GLN A 128 14.36 -8.51 1.73
N VAL A 129 13.52 -8.91 2.67
CA VAL A 129 13.83 -8.92 4.10
C VAL A 129 14.44 -10.25 4.53
N ASP A 130 15.13 -10.23 5.66
CA ASP A 130 15.65 -11.44 6.30
C ASP A 130 14.53 -12.37 6.82
N LYS A 131 14.83 -13.66 6.92
CA LYS A 131 13.93 -14.71 7.43
C LYS A 131 13.39 -14.41 8.83
N GLY A 132 14.23 -13.84 9.71
CA GLY A 132 13.84 -13.47 11.07
C GLY A 132 12.82 -12.33 11.14
N ALA A 133 12.77 -11.48 10.11
CA ALA A 133 11.87 -10.34 10.03
C ALA A 133 10.48 -10.72 9.48
N ILE A 134 10.37 -11.80 8.69
CA ILE A 134 9.13 -12.22 8.01
C ILE A 134 7.94 -12.30 8.99
N ARG A 135 8.13 -12.92 10.17
CA ARG A 135 7.05 -13.05 11.17
C ARG A 135 6.50 -11.70 11.63
N PHE A 136 7.37 -10.71 11.81
CA PHE A 136 7.00 -9.38 12.27
C PHE A 136 6.35 -8.59 11.15
N VAL A 137 6.90 -8.70 9.94
CA VAL A 137 6.34 -8.10 8.73
C VAL A 137 4.91 -8.61 8.51
N LEU A 138 4.67 -9.92 8.58
CA LEU A 138 3.33 -10.51 8.45
C LEU A 138 2.36 -10.00 9.52
N SER A 139 2.82 -9.75 10.74
CA SER A 139 2.03 -9.15 11.82
C SER A 139 1.77 -7.65 11.65
N GLY A 140 2.25 -7.05 10.55
CA GLY A 140 2.16 -5.63 10.24
C GLY A 140 3.11 -4.79 11.09
N ALA A 141 4.32 -5.27 11.37
CA ALA A 141 5.38 -4.48 12.00
C ALA A 141 6.28 -3.84 10.94
N ASN A 142 6.84 -2.67 11.27
CA ASN A 142 7.77 -1.95 10.41
C ASN A 142 9.07 -2.74 10.16
N ILE A 143 9.66 -2.55 8.97
CA ILE A 143 10.94 -3.14 8.59
C ILE A 143 12.01 -2.18 9.09
N MET A 144 12.86 -2.70 9.97
CA MET A 144 14.02 -1.98 10.47
C MET A 144 15.20 -2.17 9.53
N CYS A 145 16.13 -1.21 9.50
CA CYS A 145 17.39 -1.32 8.74
C CYS A 145 18.11 -2.67 8.87
N PRO A 146 18.28 -3.25 10.08
CA PRO A 146 18.94 -4.54 10.21
C PRO A 146 18.24 -5.67 9.45
N GLY A 147 16.93 -5.55 9.19
CA GLY A 147 16.17 -6.51 8.40
C GLY A 147 16.43 -6.43 6.89
N LEU A 148 17.08 -5.36 6.41
CA LEU A 148 17.42 -5.12 5.00
C LEU A 148 18.93 -5.19 4.72
N THR A 149 19.78 -5.11 5.75
CA THR A 149 21.25 -5.15 5.62
C THR A 149 21.87 -6.48 6.03
N SER A 150 21.07 -7.47 6.42
CA SER A 150 21.58 -8.78 6.79
C SER A 150 21.99 -9.61 5.57
N PRO A 151 22.79 -10.68 5.73
CA PRO A 151 23.27 -11.51 4.61
C PRO A 151 22.15 -12.15 3.77
N GLY A 152 20.96 -12.33 4.37
CA GLY A 152 19.77 -12.90 3.71
C GLY A 152 18.86 -11.87 3.05
N ALA A 153 19.13 -10.58 3.23
CA ALA A 153 18.35 -9.49 2.68
C ALA A 153 18.95 -9.00 1.35
N LYS A 154 18.10 -8.48 0.47
CA LYS A 154 18.51 -7.81 -0.76
C LYS A 154 17.78 -6.49 -0.87
N MET A 155 18.56 -5.42 -0.84
CA MET A 155 18.04 -4.07 -0.92
C MET A 155 18.21 -3.50 -2.33
N THR A 156 17.13 -2.97 -2.88
CA THR A 156 17.18 -2.15 -4.10
C THR A 156 17.35 -0.69 -3.69
N VAL A 157 18.30 0.03 -4.29
CA VAL A 157 18.50 1.45 -3.99
C VAL A 157 17.35 2.24 -4.62
N VAL A 158 16.55 2.89 -3.79
CA VAL A 158 15.40 3.71 -4.21
C VAL A 158 15.41 5.02 -3.41
N PRO A 159 14.86 6.11 -3.97
CA PRO A 159 14.77 7.37 -3.24
C PRO A 159 13.78 7.28 -2.07
N LYS A 160 13.92 8.21 -1.12
CA LYS A 160 12.99 8.38 0.00
C LYS A 160 11.55 8.58 -0.51
N ASP A 161 10.58 8.14 0.28
CA ASP A 161 9.14 8.21 0.01
C ASP A 161 8.68 7.34 -1.18
N THR A 162 9.57 6.48 -1.70
CA THR A 162 9.21 5.49 -2.73
C THR A 162 8.44 4.34 -2.11
N ILE A 163 7.34 3.96 -2.76
CA ILE A 163 6.59 2.74 -2.45
C ILE A 163 7.36 1.55 -3.01
N VAL A 164 7.77 0.66 -2.11
CA VAL A 164 8.50 -0.58 -2.37
C VAL A 164 7.67 -1.77 -1.93
N VAL A 165 8.02 -2.96 -2.39
CA VAL A 165 7.29 -4.18 -2.05
C VAL A 165 8.24 -5.27 -1.59
N ASN A 166 7.88 -5.94 -0.50
CA ASN A 166 8.38 -7.26 -0.14
C ASN A 166 7.36 -8.30 -0.63
N ILE A 167 7.80 -9.52 -0.87
CA ILE A 167 7.05 -10.64 -1.46
C ILE A 167 5.58 -10.73 -0.98
N ASN A 168 5.32 -10.38 0.29
CA ASN A 168 4.01 -10.47 0.92
C ASN A 168 3.40 -9.13 1.37
N THR A 169 4.02 -7.99 1.05
CA THR A 169 3.82 -6.74 1.81
C THR A 169 4.27 -5.51 1.03
N ILE A 170 3.48 -4.44 1.00
CA ILE A 170 3.85 -3.17 0.33
C ILE A 170 4.30 -2.17 1.38
N PHE A 171 5.28 -1.29 1.14
CA PHE A 171 5.79 -0.41 2.20
C PHE A 171 6.44 0.84 1.63
N THR A 172 6.51 1.93 2.38
CA THR A 172 7.23 3.16 1.95
C THR A 172 8.60 3.25 2.60
N VAL A 173 9.57 3.76 1.85
CA VAL A 173 10.94 4.01 2.34
C VAL A 173 11.00 5.35 3.08
N ASP A 174 11.22 5.33 4.40
CA ASP A 174 11.52 6.54 5.16
C ASP A 174 13.05 6.71 5.31
N GLY A 175 13.50 7.97 5.37
CA GLY A 175 14.91 8.35 5.54
C GLY A 175 15.23 8.76 6.96
#